data_AF-A0A1M5I2Q7-F1
#
_entry.id   AF-A0A1M5I2Q7-F1
#
_cell.length_a   1.000
_cell.length_b   1.000
_cell.length_c   1.000
_cell.angle_alpha   90.00
_cell.angle_beta   90.00
_cell.angle_gamma   90.00
#
_symmetry.space_group_name_H-M   'P 1'
#
loop_
_entity.id
_entity.type
_entity.pdbx_description
1 polymer ?
#
loop_
_entity_poly.entity_id
_entity_poly.type
_entity_poly.pdbx_seq_one_letter_code
_entity_poly.pdbx_strand_id
1 'polypeptide(L)' 'MLVDQFPKINKIVFNGKESHKFFYKKFGQVEGITYFLMPSTSPANTMSFEKKLKIWSAFKI' A
#
# COMPACT_ATOMS: atom_id res chain seq x y z
N MET A 1 16.61 2.71 -4.87
CA MET A 1 15.38 2.39 -4.11
C MET A 1 15.42 0.89 -3.75
N LEU A 2 14.73 0.43 -2.70
CA LEU A 2 14.78 -1.00 -2.30
C LEU A 2 14.39 -1.93 -3.47
N VAL A 3 13.42 -1.51 -4.25
CA VAL A 3 12.92 -2.21 -5.45
C VAL A 3 13.99 -2.40 -6.54
N ASP A 4 14.96 -1.48 -6.66
CA ASP A 4 16.05 -1.60 -7.64
C ASP A 4 17.09 -2.65 -7.20
N GLN A 5 17.22 -2.87 -5.89
CA GLN A 5 18.16 -3.84 -5.33
C GLN A 5 17.58 -5.26 -5.29
N PHE A 6 16.25 -5.37 -5.31
CA PHE A 6 15.53 -6.63 -5.20
C PHE A 6 14.51 -6.76 -6.34
N PRO A 7 14.93 -7.25 -7.53
CA PRO A 7 14.06 -7.31 -8.72
C PRO A 7 12.85 -8.24 -8.57
N LYS A 8 12.81 -9.07 -7.51
CA LYS A 8 11.65 -9.88 -7.16
C LYS A 8 10.52 -9.06 -6.53
N ILE A 9 10.81 -7.85 -6.03
CA ILE A 9 9.78 -6.95 -5.51
C ILE A 9 9.09 -6.31 -6.71
N ASN A 10 7.86 -6.73 -6.97
CA ASN A 10 7.02 -6.22 -8.07
C ASN A 10 5.71 -5.61 -7.56
N LYS A 11 5.50 -5.56 -6.24
CA LYS A 11 4.27 -5.09 -5.61
C LYS A 11 4.61 -4.22 -4.40
N ILE A 12 3.94 -3.08 -4.28
CA ILE A 12 4.00 -2.21 -3.09
C ILE A 12 2.58 -2.01 -2.59
N VAL A 13 2.36 -2.32 -1.31
CA VAL A 13 1.07 -2.18 -0.64
C VAL A 13 1.15 -1.01 0.34
N PHE A 14 0.41 0.06 0.06
CA PHE A 14 0.33 1.25 0.88
C PHE A 14 -0.72 1.12 1.95
N ASN A 15 -0.31 1.33 3.20
CA ASN A 15 -1.21 1.40 4.34
C ASN A 15 -1.75 2.84 4.46
N GLY A 16 -2.91 3.11 3.86
CA GLY A 16 -3.56 4.42 3.84
C GLY A 16 -3.13 5.33 2.69
N LYS A 17 -3.94 6.36 2.43
CA LYS A 17 -3.78 7.30 1.30
C LYS A 17 -2.55 8.19 1.42
N GLU A 18 -2.20 8.60 2.63
CA GLU A 18 -1.07 9.50 2.86
C GLU A 18 0.26 8.86 2.47
N SER A 19 0.49 7.60 2.84
CA SER A 19 1.74 6.89 2.49
C SER A 19 1.92 6.78 0.97
N HIS A 20 0.84 6.48 0.23
CA HIS A 20 0.85 6.50 -1.23
C HIS A 20 1.16 7.89 -1.80
N LYS A 21 0.53 8.94 -1.27
CA LYS A 21 0.74 10.32 -1.72
C LYS A 21 2.18 10.78 -1.52
N PHE A 22 2.76 10.50 -0.36
CA PHE A 22 4.17 10.84 -0.08
C PHE A 22 5.13 10.08 -1.00
N PHE A 23 4.88 8.79 -1.22
CA PHE A 23 5.69 7.99 -2.14
C PHE A 23 5.62 8.56 -3.57
N TYR A 24 4.40 8.75 -4.10
CA TYR A 24 4.20 9.21 -5.47
C TYR A 24 4.78 10.61 -5.69
N LYS A 25 4.68 11.51 -4.70
CA LYS A 25 5.30 12.85 -4.79
C LYS A 25 6.82 12.79 -4.90
N LYS A 26 7.46 11.82 -4.24
CA LYS A 26 8.93 11.73 -4.16
C LYS A 26 9.54 10.89 -5.29
N PHE A 27 8.90 9.79 -5.63
CA PHE A 27 9.47 8.78 -6.53
C PHE A 27 8.67 8.62 -7.82
N GLY A 28 7.47 9.18 -7.90
CA GLY A 28 6.58 9.00 -9.04
C GLY A 28 6.13 7.55 -9.20
N GLN A 29 5.80 7.20 -10.45
CA GLN A 29 5.51 5.84 -10.85
C GLN A 29 6.80 5.12 -11.24
N VAL A 30 6.98 3.89 -10.74
CA VAL A 30 8.12 3.03 -10.99
C VAL A 30 7.63 1.90 -11.89
N GLU A 31 8.28 1.74 -13.04
CA GLU A 31 7.92 0.69 -13.99
C GLU A 31 8.12 -0.71 -13.38
N GLY A 32 7.25 -1.65 -13.75
CA GLY A 32 7.29 -3.02 -13.22
C GLY A 32 6.72 -3.19 -11.81
N ILE A 33 6.30 -2.11 -11.13
CA ILE A 33 5.72 -2.18 -9.80
C ILE A 33 4.20 -1.98 -9.85
N THR A 34 3.47 -2.91 -9.25
CA THR A 34 2.03 -2.80 -9.01
C THR A 34 1.78 -2.16 -7.65
N TYR A 35 0.93 -1.14 -7.60
CA TYR A 35 0.60 -0.41 -6.38
C TYR A 35 -0.78 -0.77 -5.86
N PHE A 36 -0.86 -1.10 -4.57
CA PHE A 36 -2.11 -1.38 -3.89
C PHE A 36 -2.34 -0.38 -2.77
N LEU A 37 -3.49 0.25 -2.75
CA LEU A 37 -3.87 1.20 -1.71
C LEU A 37 -4.84 0.54 -0.74
N MET A 38 -4.39 0.29 0.48
CA MET A 38 -5.16 -0.36 1.53
C MET A 38 -5.65 0.65 2.57
N PRO A 39 -6.73 0.35 3.30
CA PRO A 39 -7.19 1.21 4.39
C PRO A 39 -6.15 1.28 5.51
N SER A 40 -6.04 2.45 6.15
CA SER A 40 -5.12 2.63 7.28
C SER A 40 -5.45 1.65 8.41
N THR A 41 -4.42 0.95 8.90
CA THR A 41 -4.51 0.08 10.09
C THR A 41 -4.61 0.88 11.40
N SER A 42 -4.42 2.20 11.37
CA SER A 42 -4.63 3.06 12.54
C SER A 42 -6.10 3.04 12.99
N PRO A 43 -6.40 3.13 14.30
CA PRO A 43 -7.77 3.18 14.79
C PRO A 43 -8.54 4.44 14.38
N ALA A 44 -7.86 5.45 13.83
CA ALA A 44 -8.46 6.73 13.47
C ALA A 44 -9.67 6.59 12.52
N ASN A 45 -10.82 7.03 13.03
CA ASN A 45 -12.11 7.36 12.43
C ASN A 45 -12.21 7.22 10.91
N THR A 46 -12.99 6.23 10.44
CA THR A 46 -13.95 6.28 9.30
C THR A 46 -14.47 4.87 8.98
N MET A 47 -13.72 3.80 9.32
CA MET A 47 -14.07 2.43 8.97
C MET A 47 -13.89 1.45 10.15
N SER A 48 -14.88 0.57 10.37
CA SER A 48 -14.84 -0.42 11.44
C SER A 48 -13.67 -1.39 11.29
N PHE A 49 -13.17 -1.90 12.42
CA PHE A 49 -12.10 -2.89 12.46
C PHE A 49 -12.43 -4.11 11.60
N GLU A 50 -13.64 -4.65 11.70
CA GLU A 50 -14.10 -5.83 10.94
C GLU A 50 -14.01 -5.61 9.43
N LYS A 51 -14.41 -4.43 8.96
CA LYS A 51 -14.33 -4.09 7.54
C LYS A 51 -12.88 -3.94 7.07
N LYS A 52 -12.00 -3.36 7.91
CA LYS A 52 -10.55 -3.33 7.66
C LYS A 52 -10.00 -4.75 7.57
N LEU A 53 -10.27 -5.59 8.56
CA LEU A 53 -9.81 -6.97 8.63
C LEU A 53 -10.26 -7.75 7.39
N LYS A 54 -11.54 -7.65 7.00
CA LYS A 54 -12.05 -8.31 5.79
C LYS A 54 -11.32 -7.87 4.52
N ILE A 55 -11.06 -6.57 4.35
CA ILE A 55 -10.34 -6.05 3.18
C ILE A 55 -8.89 -6.53 3.17
N TRP A 56 -8.20 -6.48 4.31
CA TRP A 56 -6.83 -6.95 4.46
C TRP A 56 -6.70 -8.47 4.28
N SER A 57 -7.62 -9.27 4.82
CA SER A 57 -7.62 -10.73 4.69
C SER A 57 -8.00 -11.21 3.30
N ALA A 58 -8.81 -10.44 2.56
CA ALA A 58 -9.13 -10.75 1.17
C ALA A 58 -7.99 -10.43 0.20
N PHE A 59 -7.04 -9.59 0.62
CA PHE A 59 -5.89 -9.23 -0.20
C PHE A 59 -4.90 -10.40 -0.27
N LYS A 60 -4.66 -10.91 -1.48
CA LYS A 60 -3.69 -11.98 -1.75
C LYS A 60 -2.51 -11.43 -2.55
N ILE A 61 -1.29 -11.69 -2.07
CA ILE A 61 -0.01 -11.31 -2.69
C ILE A 61 0.41 -12.36 -3.71
#